data_AF-A0A257EUI0-F1
#
_entry.id   AF-A0A257EUI0-F1
#
_cell.length_a   1.000
_cell.length_b   1.000
_cell.length_c   1.000
_cell.angle_alpha   90.00
_cell.angle_beta   90.00
_cell.angle_gamma   90.00
#
_symmetry.space_group_name_H-M   'P 1'
#
loop_
_entity.id
_entity.type
_entity.pdbx_description
1 polymer ?
#
loop_
_entity_poly.entity_id
_entity_poly.type
_entity_poly.pdbx_seq_one_letter_code
_entity_poly.pdbx_strand_id
1 'polypeptide(L)'
;MGYLDYLIDKVIARAIDEISRQGLSGQIVTMALYFDHEGAALSVCADTLENSLAHEEKARDWSYRHLSEAIIKGDLTEAALFNHSVSRSLSLGDFVLINLARYDLEPDDDIQEMPENFFVALAQSLNRNTKVCLSVCALDVPVVFACSTANNEVGLVWTPPRP
;
A
#
# COMPACT_ATOMS: atom_id res chain seq x y z
N MET A 1 10.80 -19.47 -11.23
CA MET A 1 10.04 -18.78 -10.18
C MET A 1 10.64 -19.21 -8.87
N GLY A 2 11.19 -18.27 -8.10
CA GLY A 2 11.84 -18.58 -6.82
C GLY A 2 10.82 -18.96 -5.74
N TYR A 3 11.31 -19.44 -4.59
CA TYR A 3 10.45 -19.72 -3.44
C TYR A 3 9.75 -18.45 -2.92
N LEU A 4 10.50 -17.34 -2.82
CA LEU A 4 9.96 -16.03 -2.43
C LEU A 4 8.83 -15.56 -3.35
N ASP A 5 9.01 -15.70 -4.67
CA ASP A 5 7.99 -15.36 -5.66
C ASP A 5 6.67 -16.12 -5.40
N TYR A 6 6.78 -17.42 -5.15
CA TYR A 6 5.65 -18.30 -4.84
C TYR A 6 4.95 -17.90 -3.54
N LEU A 7 5.72 -17.55 -2.52
CA LEU A 7 5.20 -17.11 -1.24
C LEU A 7 4.38 -15.82 -1.37
N ILE A 8 4.92 -14.82 -2.06
CA ILE A 8 4.26 -13.54 -2.29
C ILE A 8 2.99 -13.74 -3.15
N ASP A 9 3.04 -14.60 -4.17
CA ASP A 9 1.87 -14.99 -4.96
C ASP A 9 0.75 -15.54 -4.08
N LYS A 10 1.10 -16.43 -3.17
CA LYS A 10 0.13 -17.05 -2.26
C LYS A 10 -0.49 -16.02 -1.31
N VAL A 11 0.30 -15.06 -0.82
CA VAL A 11 -0.19 -13.93 -0.01
C VAL A 11 -1.17 -13.08 -0.81
N ILE A 12 -0.83 -12.70 -2.04
CA ILE A 12 -1.71 -11.91 -2.92
C ILE A 12 -3.03 -12.67 -3.19
N ALA A 13 -2.94 -13.94 -3.58
CA ALA A 13 -4.12 -14.76 -3.88
C ALA A 13 -5.06 -14.86 -2.66
N ARG A 14 -4.50 -15.09 -1.46
CA ARG A 14 -5.29 -15.14 -0.22
C ARG A 14 -5.96 -13.79 0.09
N ALA A 15 -5.28 -12.68 -0.17
CA ALA A 15 -5.86 -11.36 0.06
C ALA A 15 -7.04 -11.07 -0.88
N ILE A 16 -6.93 -11.49 -2.14
CA ILE A 16 -7.99 -11.35 -3.16
C ILE A 16 -9.22 -12.19 -2.78
N ASP A 17 -9.00 -13.43 -2.32
CA ASP A 17 -10.08 -14.27 -1.80
C ASP A 17 -10.77 -13.61 -0.60
N GLU A 18 -10.00 -13.01 0.31
CA GLU A 18 -10.53 -12.38 1.51
C GLU A 18 -11.35 -11.12 1.18
N ILE A 19 -10.86 -10.26 0.29
CA ILE A 19 -11.63 -9.10 -0.24
C ILE A 19 -12.97 -9.57 -0.81
N SER A 20 -12.96 -10.67 -1.57
CA SER A 20 -14.15 -11.24 -2.17
C SER A 20 -15.13 -11.78 -1.13
N ARG A 21 -14.64 -12.48 -0.10
CA ARG A 21 -15.47 -12.99 1.01
C ARG A 21 -16.13 -11.88 1.82
N GLN A 22 -15.43 -10.77 2.00
CA GLN A 22 -15.96 -9.60 2.72
C GLN A 22 -16.94 -8.77 1.89
N GLY A 23 -17.18 -9.13 0.62
CA GLY A 23 -18.13 -8.42 -0.24
C GLY A 23 -17.64 -7.04 -0.71
N LEU A 24 -16.33 -6.80 -0.65
CA LEU A 24 -15.71 -5.52 -1.02
C LEU A 24 -15.18 -5.49 -2.46
N SER A 25 -15.36 -6.57 -3.21
CA SER A 25 -15.03 -6.62 -4.64
C SER A 25 -15.74 -5.49 -5.40
N GLY A 26 -14.99 -4.76 -6.21
CA GLY A 26 -15.49 -3.59 -6.94
C GLY A 26 -15.46 -2.29 -6.15
N GLN A 27 -15.02 -2.30 -4.89
CA GLN A 27 -14.93 -1.10 -4.05
C GLN A 27 -13.49 -0.68 -3.75
N ILE A 28 -12.53 -1.60 -3.94
CA ILE A 28 -11.11 -1.36 -3.65
C ILE A 28 -10.51 -0.42 -4.70
N VAL A 29 -9.88 0.66 -4.23
CA VAL A 29 -9.17 1.64 -5.08
C VAL A 29 -7.70 1.78 -4.73
N THR A 30 -7.24 1.16 -3.64
CA THR A 30 -5.82 1.08 -3.29
C THR A 30 -5.50 -0.31 -2.76
N MET A 31 -4.42 -0.90 -3.23
CA MET A 31 -3.87 -2.16 -2.70
C MET A 31 -2.39 -1.97 -2.42
N ALA A 32 -1.97 -2.29 -1.21
CA ALA A 32 -0.59 -2.20 -0.77
C ALA A 32 -0.06 -3.59 -0.42
N LEU A 33 0.99 -4.06 -1.10
CA LEU A 33 1.77 -5.21 -0.64
C LEU A 33 2.87 -4.68 0.27
N TYR A 34 2.75 -4.93 1.58
CA TYR A 34 3.64 -4.35 2.55
C TYR A 34 4.41 -5.39 3.35
N PHE A 35 5.55 -4.94 3.87
CA PHE A 35 6.40 -5.69 4.77
C PHE A 35 6.43 -5.02 6.14
N ASP A 36 6.04 -5.78 7.17
CA ASP A 36 6.13 -5.42 8.58
C ASP A 36 7.55 -5.71 9.09
N HIS A 37 8.35 -4.65 9.25
CA HIS A 37 9.73 -4.76 9.70
C HIS A 37 9.85 -5.24 11.15
N GLU A 38 8.87 -4.92 12.00
CA GLU A 38 8.91 -5.29 13.43
C GLU A 38 8.54 -6.76 13.62
N GLY A 39 7.50 -7.21 12.92
CA GLY A 39 6.99 -8.58 12.98
C GLY A 39 7.59 -9.54 11.96
N ALA A 40 8.49 -9.07 11.09
CA ALA A 40 9.04 -9.82 9.95
C ALA A 40 7.95 -10.52 9.14
N ALA A 41 6.94 -9.78 8.66
CA ALA A 41 5.78 -10.38 8.01
C ALA A 41 5.40 -9.68 6.70
N LEU A 42 4.84 -10.46 5.78
CA LEU A 42 4.25 -9.96 4.54
C LEU A 42 2.75 -9.94 4.66
N SER A 43 2.13 -8.87 4.16
CA SER A 43 0.68 -8.85 4.02
C SER A 43 0.21 -7.86 2.97
N VAL A 44 -1.09 -7.92 2.67
CA VAL A 44 -1.76 -6.98 1.79
C VAL A 44 -2.69 -6.11 2.64
N CYS A 45 -2.60 -4.81 2.44
CA CYS A 45 -3.64 -3.87 2.86
C CYS A 45 -4.44 -3.44 1.63
N ALA A 46 -5.70 -3.10 1.82
CA ALA A 46 -6.53 -2.53 0.78
C ALA A 46 -7.42 -1.42 1.32
N ASP A 47 -7.74 -0.45 0.46
CA ASP A 47 -8.58 0.69 0.83
C ASP A 47 -9.68 0.96 -0.19
N THR A 48 -10.77 1.54 0.31
CA THR A 48 -11.91 1.99 -0.50
C THR A 48 -11.81 3.49 -0.77
N LEU A 49 -12.50 3.96 -1.81
CA LEU A 49 -12.49 5.38 -2.15
C LEU A 49 -13.08 6.24 -1.04
N GLU A 50 -14.19 5.80 -0.45
CA GLU A 50 -14.86 6.51 0.63
C GLU A 50 -13.92 6.72 1.82
N ASN A 51 -13.23 5.66 2.25
CA ASN A 51 -12.30 5.73 3.37
C ASN A 51 -11.07 6.60 3.03
N SER A 52 -10.47 6.40 1.86
CA SER A 52 -9.39 7.24 1.36
C SER A 52 -9.75 8.73 1.38
N LEU A 53 -10.95 9.10 0.91
CA LEU A 53 -11.41 10.49 0.90
C LEU A 53 -11.63 11.04 2.31
N ALA A 54 -12.18 10.24 3.22
CA ALA A 54 -12.41 10.65 4.61
C ALA A 54 -11.09 10.91 5.37
N HIS A 55 -10.05 10.12 5.09
CA HIS A 55 -8.72 10.32 5.68
C HIS A 55 -7.95 11.46 5.00
N GLU A 56 -8.05 11.59 3.67
CA GLU A 56 -7.50 12.72 2.91
C GLU A 56 -8.05 14.06 3.40
N GLU A 57 -9.34 14.16 3.68
CA GLU A 57 -9.94 15.40 4.21
C GLU A 57 -9.31 15.80 5.55
N LYS A 58 -9.15 14.83 6.47
CA LYS A 58 -8.50 15.07 7.77
C LYS A 58 -7.03 15.45 7.61
N ALA A 59 -6.30 14.74 6.73
CA ALA A 59 -4.90 14.99 6.45
C ALA A 59 -4.71 16.37 5.81
N ARG A 60 -5.59 16.76 4.89
CA ARG A 60 -5.61 18.10 4.27
C ARG A 60 -5.81 19.18 5.32
N ASP A 61 -6.78 19.02 6.21
CA ASP A 61 -7.05 20.01 7.25
C ASP A 61 -5.91 20.14 8.26
N TRP A 62 -5.23 19.04 8.57
CA TRP A 62 -4.04 19.03 9.42
C TRP A 62 -2.84 19.68 8.72
N SER A 63 -2.55 19.29 7.48
CA SER A 63 -1.45 19.83 6.67
C SER A 63 -1.63 21.32 6.40
N TYR A 64 -2.85 21.76 6.07
CA TYR A 64 -3.15 23.18 5.86
C TYR A 64 -2.88 24.02 7.10
N ARG A 65 -3.26 23.53 8.29
CA ARG A 65 -2.99 24.22 9.56
C ARG A 65 -1.49 24.43 9.76
N HIS A 66 -0.69 23.38 9.64
CA HIS A 66 0.76 23.47 9.86
C HIS A 66 1.48 24.26 8.77
N LEU A 67 1.06 24.11 7.51
CA LEU A 67 1.53 24.94 6.40
C LEU A 67 1.26 26.42 6.67
N SER A 68 0.05 26.77 7.10
CA SER A 68 -0.34 28.14 7.40
C SER A 68 0.51 28.72 8.55
N GLU A 69 0.73 27.94 9.61
CA GLU A 69 1.58 28.34 10.73
C GLU A 69 3.04 28.57 10.30
N ALA A 70 3.60 27.68 9.47
CA ALA A 70 4.95 27.80 8.94
C ALA A 70 5.11 29.04 8.04
N ILE A 71 4.12 29.32 7.17
CA ILE A 71 4.08 30.52 6.34
C ILE A 71 4.06 31.79 7.21
N ILE A 72 3.24 31.83 8.26
CA ILE A 72 3.15 32.98 9.18
C ILE A 72 4.49 33.23 9.87
N LYS A 73 5.23 32.17 10.21
CA LYS A 73 6.57 32.25 10.82
C LYS A 73 7.67 32.61 9.80
N GLY A 74 7.37 32.61 8.50
CA GLY A 74 8.37 32.78 7.44
C GLY A 74 9.29 31.56 7.27
N ASP A 75 8.90 30.40 7.79
CA ASP A 75 9.68 29.16 7.69
C ASP A 75 9.27 28.37 6.43
N LEU A 76 9.94 28.69 5.33
CA LEU A 76 9.69 28.02 4.05
C LEU A 76 10.18 26.56 4.03
N THR A 77 11.12 26.19 4.91
CA THR A 77 11.61 24.81 5.02
C THR A 77 10.57 23.93 5.68
N GLU A 78 9.99 24.39 6.80
CA GLU A 78 8.87 23.70 7.47
C GLU A 78 7.63 23.67 6.57
N ALA A 79 7.29 24.78 5.91
CA ALA A 79 6.14 24.85 4.99
C ALA A 79 6.23 23.78 3.86
N ALA A 80 7.42 23.55 3.32
CA ALA A 80 7.62 22.59 2.23
C ALA A 80 7.36 21.12 2.63
N LEU A 81 7.37 20.80 3.93
CA LEU A 81 7.05 19.47 4.43
C LEU A 81 5.56 19.13 4.32
N PHE A 82 4.70 20.14 4.22
CA PHE A 82 3.24 19.98 4.20
C PHE A 82 2.66 20.06 2.77
N ASN A 83 3.45 19.65 1.76
CA ASN A 83 2.99 19.54 0.38
C ASN A 83 1.95 18.41 0.24
N HIS A 84 0.69 18.79 0.06
CA HIS A 84 -0.41 17.88 -0.24
C HIS A 84 -0.39 17.53 -1.74
N SER A 85 -0.41 16.23 -2.09
CA SER A 85 -1.30 15.67 -3.11
C SER A 85 -1.05 14.17 -3.29
N VAL A 86 -2.03 13.34 -2.92
CA VAL A 86 -2.54 12.21 -3.74
C VAL A 86 -3.93 11.95 -3.18
N SER A 87 -5.01 11.97 -3.96
CA SER A 87 -6.40 11.79 -3.45
C SER A 87 -6.71 10.36 -2.96
N ARG A 88 -5.77 9.76 -2.22
CA ARG A 88 -5.72 8.38 -1.73
C ARG A 88 -4.97 8.37 -0.40
N SER A 89 -5.46 7.59 0.54
CA SER A 89 -4.66 7.25 1.72
C SER A 89 -3.48 6.38 1.29
N LEU A 90 -2.27 6.75 1.70
CA LEU A 90 -1.05 5.94 1.55
C LEU A 90 -0.47 5.50 2.91
N SER A 91 -1.11 5.91 4.00
CA SER A 91 -0.78 5.48 5.35
C SER A 91 -1.47 4.15 5.61
N LEU A 92 -0.71 3.06 5.79
CA LEU A 92 -1.25 1.71 5.95
C LEU A 92 -2.20 1.60 7.15
N GLY A 93 -1.96 2.38 8.21
CA GLY A 93 -2.82 2.42 9.39
C GLY A 93 -4.19 3.05 9.15
N ASP A 94 -4.35 3.79 8.05
CA ASP A 94 -5.62 4.43 7.67
C ASP A 94 -6.43 3.56 6.70
N PHE A 95 -5.96 2.38 6.28
CA PHE A 95 -6.67 1.53 5.32
C PHE A 95 -7.84 0.81 5.98
N VAL A 96 -8.95 0.64 5.25
CA VAL A 96 -10.11 -0.10 5.75
C VAL A 96 -9.83 -1.59 5.96
N LEU A 97 -8.93 -2.18 5.15
CA LEU A 97 -8.51 -3.57 5.27
C LEU A 97 -7.01 -3.63 5.53
N ILE A 98 -6.64 -4.06 6.74
CA ILE A 98 -5.26 -4.23 7.18
C ILE A 98 -5.01 -5.73 7.41
N ASN A 99 -3.81 -6.21 7.10
CA ASN A 99 -3.40 -7.59 7.34
C ASN A 99 -4.25 -8.67 6.62
N LEU A 100 -4.82 -8.41 5.44
CA LEU A 100 -5.76 -9.33 4.74
C LEU A 100 -5.21 -10.74 4.55
N ALA A 101 -3.91 -10.87 4.35
CA ALA A 101 -3.24 -12.15 4.17
C ALA A 101 -1.86 -12.12 4.81
N ARG A 102 -1.81 -11.95 6.14
CA ARG A 102 -0.55 -11.96 6.87
C ARG A 102 0.13 -13.32 6.75
N TYR A 103 1.43 -13.29 6.44
CA TYR A 103 2.34 -14.41 6.50
C TYR A 103 3.57 -13.94 7.27
N ASP A 104 3.78 -14.53 8.44
CA ASP A 104 4.98 -14.31 9.24
C ASP A 104 6.13 -15.09 8.61
N LEU A 105 7.24 -14.41 8.32
CA LEU A 105 8.41 -15.02 7.70
C LEU A 105 9.13 -15.89 8.73
N GLU A 106 9.42 -17.12 8.34
CA GLU A 106 10.22 -18.04 9.15
C GLU A 106 11.72 -17.81 8.89
N PRO A 107 12.60 -18.11 9.87
CA PRO A 107 14.06 -18.01 9.67
C PRO A 107 14.61 -18.81 8.49
N ASP A 108 13.88 -19.87 8.10
CA ASP A 108 14.21 -20.77 7.00
C ASP A 108 13.67 -20.28 5.64
N ASP A 109 12.91 -19.17 5.59
CA ASP A 109 12.40 -18.61 4.33
C ASP A 109 13.51 -17.94 3.47
N ASP A 110 14.79 -18.14 3.82
CA ASP A 110 16.00 -17.68 3.10
C ASP A 110 16.09 -16.14 2.97
N ILE A 111 15.67 -15.44 4.03
CA ILE A 111 15.55 -13.96 4.09
C ILE A 111 16.53 -13.36 5.10
N GLN A 112 17.61 -14.08 5.42
CA GLN A 112 18.48 -13.81 6.58
C GLN A 112 19.15 -12.43 6.59
N GLU A 113 19.19 -11.74 5.46
CA GLU A 113 19.30 -10.29 5.37
C GLU A 113 18.32 -9.89 4.29
N MET A 114 17.35 -8.98 4.50
CA MET A 114 16.40 -8.59 3.46
C MET A 114 17.13 -7.87 2.34
N PRO A 115 17.56 -8.54 1.26
CA PRO A 115 18.43 -7.89 0.30
C PRO A 115 17.54 -7.00 -0.57
N GLU A 116 18.11 -6.03 -1.29
CA GLU A 116 17.31 -5.17 -2.19
C GLU A 116 16.43 -5.97 -3.16
N ASN A 117 16.87 -7.19 -3.51
CA ASN A 117 16.11 -8.13 -4.34
C ASN A 117 14.77 -8.57 -3.72
N PHE A 118 14.61 -8.54 -2.39
CA PHE A 118 13.35 -8.87 -1.71
C PHE A 118 12.27 -7.84 -2.04
N PHE A 119 12.58 -6.55 -1.84
CA PHE A 119 11.63 -5.46 -2.14
C PHE A 119 11.36 -5.35 -3.64
N VAL A 120 12.37 -5.64 -4.48
CA VAL A 120 12.17 -5.79 -5.92
C VAL A 120 11.22 -6.95 -6.23
N ALA A 121 11.36 -8.10 -5.57
CA ALA A 121 10.46 -9.24 -5.74
C ALA A 121 9.02 -8.93 -5.33
N LEU A 122 8.81 -8.11 -4.29
CA LEU A 122 7.47 -7.62 -3.92
C LEU A 122 6.84 -6.81 -5.06
N ALA A 123 7.56 -5.80 -5.56
CA ALA A 123 7.06 -4.95 -6.64
C ALA A 123 6.82 -5.73 -7.94
N GLN A 124 7.74 -6.63 -8.30
CA GLN A 124 7.60 -7.52 -9.46
C GLN A 124 6.41 -8.47 -9.29
N SER A 125 6.19 -8.97 -8.07
CA SER A 125 5.08 -9.85 -7.74
C SER A 125 3.72 -9.17 -7.82
N LEU A 126 3.62 -7.95 -7.30
CA LEU A 126 2.39 -7.16 -7.42
C LEU A 126 2.13 -6.82 -8.89
N ASN A 127 3.17 -6.43 -9.63
CA ASN A 127 3.07 -6.11 -11.06
C ASN A 127 2.65 -7.31 -11.92
N ARG A 128 3.20 -8.52 -11.67
CA ARG A 128 2.82 -9.72 -12.44
C ARG A 128 1.38 -10.15 -12.15
N ASN A 129 0.88 -9.91 -10.93
CA ASN A 129 -0.49 -10.20 -10.52
C ASN A 129 -1.49 -9.09 -10.83
N THR A 130 -1.08 -8.04 -11.56
CA THR A 130 -1.93 -6.87 -11.85
C THR A 130 -3.33 -7.25 -12.29
N LYS A 131 -3.48 -8.19 -13.24
CA LYS A 131 -4.79 -8.61 -13.75
C LYS A 131 -5.68 -9.23 -12.66
N VAL A 132 -5.08 -10.05 -11.79
CA VAL A 132 -5.82 -10.73 -10.70
C VAL A 132 -6.20 -9.70 -9.63
N CYS A 133 -5.28 -8.83 -9.22
CA CYS A 133 -5.58 -7.75 -8.27
C CYS A 133 -6.68 -6.82 -8.79
N LEU A 134 -6.61 -6.41 -10.06
CA LEU A 134 -7.62 -5.55 -10.67
C LEU A 134 -9.00 -6.21 -10.77
N SER A 135 -9.09 -7.54 -10.75
CA SER A 135 -10.38 -8.25 -10.83
C SER A 135 -11.29 -8.03 -9.62
N VAL A 136 -10.73 -7.62 -8.47
CA VAL A 136 -11.48 -7.28 -7.25
C VAL A 136 -11.53 -5.78 -6.97
N CYS A 137 -10.87 -4.96 -7.79
CA CYS A 137 -10.87 -3.52 -7.63
C CYS A 137 -12.06 -2.86 -8.31
N ALA A 138 -12.32 -1.59 -7.96
CA ALA A 138 -13.30 -0.76 -8.65
C ALA A 138 -13.03 -0.70 -10.15
N LEU A 139 -14.07 -0.53 -10.98
CA LEU A 139 -13.95 -0.55 -12.45
C LEU A 139 -13.82 0.85 -13.07
N ASP A 140 -14.41 1.85 -12.43
CA ASP A 140 -14.65 3.20 -12.92
C ASP A 140 -13.68 4.25 -12.35
N VAL A 141 -12.84 3.86 -11.40
CA VAL A 141 -11.92 4.76 -10.70
C VAL A 141 -10.48 4.27 -10.83
N PRO A 142 -9.47 5.14 -11.04
CA PRO A 142 -8.07 4.72 -11.03
C PRO A 142 -7.69 4.00 -9.73
N VAL A 143 -7.11 2.81 -9.88
CA VAL A 143 -6.62 1.96 -8.78
C VAL A 143 -5.15 2.30 -8.54
N VAL A 144 -4.77 2.44 -7.28
CA VAL A 144 -3.37 2.65 -6.88
C VAL A 144 -2.80 1.37 -6.30
N PHE A 145 -1.64 0.96 -6.79
CA PHE A 145 -0.82 -0.06 -6.17
C PHE A 145 0.30 0.60 -5.38
N ALA A 146 0.56 0.05 -4.20
CA ALA A 146 1.60 0.48 -3.30
C ALA A 146 2.45 -0.72 -2.86
N CYS A 147 3.73 -0.47 -2.58
CA CYS A 147 4.63 -1.50 -2.10
C CYS A 147 5.71 -0.93 -1.17
N SER A 148 6.10 -1.72 -0.16
CA SER A 148 7.21 -1.36 0.72
C SER A 148 8.55 -1.35 -0.01
N THR A 149 9.48 -0.55 0.51
CA THR A 149 10.90 -0.60 0.17
C THR A 149 11.72 -0.80 1.45
N ALA A 150 13.02 -0.99 1.31
CA ALA A 150 13.92 -1.15 2.46
C ALA A 150 13.85 0.01 3.48
N ASN A 151 13.44 1.21 3.03
CA ASN A 151 13.46 2.42 3.84
C ASN A 151 12.06 2.97 4.18
N ASN A 152 11.00 2.45 3.57
CA ASN A 152 9.65 3.00 3.72
C ASN A 152 8.60 1.89 3.69
N GLU A 153 7.64 1.95 4.62
CA GLU A 153 6.47 1.07 4.65
C GLU A 153 5.66 1.14 3.34
N VAL A 154 5.56 2.34 2.76
CA VAL A 154 5.05 2.57 1.40
C VAL A 154 6.07 3.42 0.65
N GLY A 155 6.93 2.78 -0.13
CA GLY A 155 8.02 3.43 -0.86
C GLY A 155 7.83 3.46 -2.38
N LEU A 156 6.98 2.60 -2.93
CA LEU A 156 6.64 2.57 -4.35
C LEU A 156 5.14 2.71 -4.52
N VAL A 157 4.71 3.60 -5.41
CA VAL A 157 3.29 3.86 -5.69
C VAL A 157 3.11 4.05 -7.19
N TRP A 158 2.17 3.32 -7.80
CA TRP A 158 1.85 3.44 -9.22
C TRP A 158 0.40 3.08 -9.53
N THR A 159 -0.11 3.59 -10.65
CA THR A 159 -1.41 3.21 -11.20
C THR A 159 -1.18 2.23 -12.36
N PRO A 160 -1.54 0.95 -12.26
CA PRO A 160 -1.40 0.02 -13.37
C PRO A 160 -2.34 0.42 -14.53
N PRO A 161 -1.93 0.17 -15.80
CA PRO A 161 -2.84 0.33 -16.92
C PRO A 161 -4.01 -0.67 -16.80
N ARG A 162 -5.22 -0.22 -17.15
CA ARG A 162 -6.34 -1.15 -17.28
C ARG A 162 -6.22 -1.94 -18.59
N PRO A 163 -6.53 -3.25 -18.57
CA PRO A 163 -6.62 -4.04 -19.79
C PRO A 163 -7.75 -3.58 -20.71
#